data_AF-A0A351F1R9-F1
#
_entry.id   AF-A0A351F1R9-F1
#
_cell.length_a   1.000
_cell.length_b   1.000
_cell.length_c   1.000
_cell.angle_alpha   90.00
_cell.angle_beta   90.00
_cell.angle_gamma   90.00
#
_symmetry.space_group_name_H-M   'P 1'
#
loop_
_entity.id
_entity.type
_entity.pdbx_description
1 polymer ?
#
loop_
_entity_poly.entity_id
_entity_poly.type
_entity_poly.pdbx_seq_one_letter_code
_entity_poly.pdbx_strand_id
1 'polypeptide(L)'
;MYKLEFTLKQHTPIIHFQHNQKGATLRATEVKPKLDRFIIEKMNVDGKTIPKGWFIGEHEALDYKINITGNADNYEKIENDHTNSPMYFGNMGNENPPKHLKFSEILEGTTFSKHFDLCKEISKHIADFFFLNNFGSRQSKGYGSFSIEKYTMNAEEWIFPEVDTTKYLNIEFAKIAESDLKKKYILPFRKIDWFYRSLRSGINYKGLYFKSALFMYLYYQKKTQWDKKTIKAQYFNNIDQSLIEFNKKKQKNISVNIHYQ
;
A
#
# COMPACT_ATOMS: atom_id res chain seq x y z
N MET A 1 15.29 8.95 -30.25
CA MET A 1 14.31 8.86 -29.15
C MET A 1 14.88 7.86 -28.17
N TYR A 2 15.03 8.24 -26.91
CA TYR A 2 15.65 7.40 -25.90
C TYR A 2 14.58 6.58 -25.20
N LYS A 3 14.90 5.31 -24.94
CA LYS A 3 13.98 4.37 -24.30
C LYS A 3 14.61 3.69 -23.09
N LEU A 4 13.78 3.47 -22.07
CA LEU A 4 14.07 2.60 -20.95
C LEU A 4 13.02 1.50 -20.95
N GLU A 5 13.45 0.26 -21.09
CA GLU A 5 12.61 -0.93 -21.03
C GLU A 5 12.82 -1.60 -19.68
N PHE A 6 11.76 -2.08 -19.05
CA PHE A 6 11.85 -2.70 -17.73
C PHE A 6 10.83 -3.79 -17.53
N THR A 7 11.17 -4.74 -16.66
CA THR A 7 10.28 -5.83 -16.24
C THR A 7 9.87 -5.62 -14.79
N LEU A 8 8.56 -5.62 -14.53
CA LEU A 8 8.02 -5.56 -13.17
C LEU A 8 7.59 -6.94 -12.69
N LYS A 9 7.95 -7.21 -11.44
CA LYS A 9 7.48 -8.34 -10.65
C LYS A 9 6.41 -7.87 -9.68
N GLN A 10 5.25 -8.50 -9.70
CA GLN A 10 4.19 -8.23 -8.72
C GLN A 10 4.44 -8.99 -7.41
N HIS A 11 4.31 -8.29 -6.28
CA HIS A 11 4.41 -8.88 -4.93
C HIS A 11 3.06 -9.03 -4.24
N THR A 12 2.14 -8.10 -4.52
CA THR A 12 0.80 -8.09 -3.92
C THR A 12 -0.24 -7.76 -4.99
N PRO A 13 -1.46 -8.34 -4.92
CA PRO A 13 -2.49 -8.09 -5.92
C PRO A 13 -2.88 -6.62 -5.96
N ILE A 14 -3.18 -6.11 -7.16
CA ILE A 14 -3.76 -4.79 -7.33
C ILE A 14 -5.29 -4.89 -7.29
N ILE A 15 -5.94 -3.99 -6.55
CA ILE A 15 -7.40 -3.86 -6.57
C ILE A 15 -7.76 -2.87 -7.68
N HIS A 16 -8.04 -3.42 -8.87
CA HIS A 16 -8.28 -2.66 -10.09
C HIS A 16 -9.78 -2.40 -10.31
N PHE A 17 -10.15 -1.18 -10.72
CA PHE A 17 -11.56 -0.82 -10.98
C PHE A 17 -12.07 -1.37 -12.32
N GLN A 18 -11.18 -1.60 -13.29
CA GLN A 18 -11.46 -2.26 -14.58
C GLN A 18 -10.94 -3.70 -14.60
N HIS A 19 -11.09 -4.45 -13.52
CA HIS A 19 -10.53 -5.82 -13.41
C HIS A 19 -10.96 -6.77 -14.54
N ASN A 20 -12.12 -6.51 -15.15
CA ASN A 20 -12.75 -7.27 -16.22
C ASN A 20 -12.26 -6.89 -17.64
N GLN A 21 -11.54 -5.78 -17.80
CA GLN A 21 -11.02 -5.39 -19.10
C GLN A 21 -9.76 -6.19 -19.43
N LYS A 22 -9.70 -6.72 -20.65
CA LYS A 22 -8.53 -7.45 -21.15
C LYS A 22 -7.31 -6.53 -21.14
N GLY A 23 -6.20 -7.00 -20.57
CA GLY A 23 -4.98 -6.20 -20.44
C GLY A 23 -5.01 -5.14 -19.33
N ALA A 24 -6.05 -5.10 -18.49
CA ALA A 24 -6.05 -4.24 -17.31
C ALA A 24 -5.00 -4.69 -16.28
N THR A 25 -3.89 -3.96 -16.23
CA THR A 25 -2.72 -4.21 -15.39
C THR A 25 -2.50 -3.01 -14.44
N LEU A 26 -1.33 -2.39 -14.51
CA LEU A 26 -0.95 -1.17 -13.84
C LEU A 26 -1.11 0.00 -14.80
N ARG A 27 -1.88 1.03 -14.42
CA ARG A 27 -2.17 2.16 -15.30
C ARG A 27 -1.01 3.14 -15.38
N ALA A 28 -0.57 3.41 -16.60
CA ALA A 28 0.35 4.51 -16.91
C ALA A 28 -0.14 5.87 -16.38
N THR A 29 -1.45 6.13 -16.40
CA THR A 29 -2.07 7.37 -15.89
C THR A 29 -1.96 7.52 -14.37
N GLU A 30 -1.69 6.45 -13.64
CA GLU A 30 -1.41 6.49 -12.20
C GLU A 30 0.10 6.49 -11.93
N VAL A 31 0.86 5.73 -12.71
CA VAL A 31 2.33 5.61 -12.56
C VAL A 31 3.01 6.93 -12.92
N LYS A 32 2.69 7.52 -14.08
CA LYS A 32 3.42 8.68 -14.59
C LYS A 32 3.41 9.86 -13.61
N PRO A 33 2.26 10.34 -13.11
CA PRO A 33 2.27 11.51 -12.22
C PRO A 33 2.99 11.26 -10.89
N LYS A 34 2.96 10.00 -10.38
CA LYS A 34 3.71 9.62 -9.18
C LYS A 34 5.21 9.57 -9.45
N LEU A 35 5.62 9.06 -10.60
CA LEU A 35 7.02 8.97 -11.00
C LEU A 35 7.61 10.35 -11.30
N ASP A 36 6.87 11.24 -11.97
CA ASP A 36 7.24 12.65 -12.18
C ASP A 36 7.59 13.30 -10.83
N ARG A 37 6.67 13.23 -9.86
CA ARG A 37 6.88 13.78 -8.51
C ARG A 37 8.10 13.16 -7.83
N PHE A 38 8.24 11.84 -7.90
CA PHE A 38 9.36 11.13 -7.27
C PHE A 38 10.72 11.57 -7.82
N ILE A 39 10.84 11.71 -9.15
CA ILE A 39 12.08 12.16 -9.79
C ILE A 39 12.40 13.61 -9.41
N ILE A 40 11.40 14.48 -9.44
CA ILE A 40 11.56 15.89 -9.04
C ILE A 40 12.03 15.99 -7.58
N GLU A 41 11.39 15.25 -6.68
CA GLU A 41 11.79 15.19 -5.26
C GLU A 41 13.22 14.69 -5.08
N LYS A 42 13.62 13.62 -5.79
CA LYS A 42 14.99 13.07 -5.73
C LYS A 42 16.03 14.06 -6.25
N MET A 43 15.77 14.71 -7.39
CA MET A 43 16.67 15.72 -7.93
C MET A 43 16.84 16.92 -6.99
N ASN A 44 15.75 17.35 -6.35
CA ASN A 44 15.80 18.44 -5.37
C ASN A 44 16.64 18.06 -4.13
N VAL A 45 16.48 16.83 -3.62
CA VAL A 45 17.30 16.33 -2.50
C VAL A 45 18.78 16.26 -2.86
N ASP A 46 19.09 15.89 -4.11
CA ASP A 46 20.46 15.87 -4.64
C ASP A 46 21.02 17.27 -4.95
N GLY A 47 20.23 18.34 -4.76
CA GLY A 47 20.62 19.72 -5.09
C GLY A 47 20.76 19.98 -6.60
N LYS A 48 20.20 19.11 -7.46
CA LYS A 48 20.26 19.23 -8.91
C LYS A 48 19.19 20.19 -9.41
N THR A 49 19.56 21.10 -10.33
CA THR A 49 18.58 21.93 -11.03
C THR A 49 17.91 21.12 -12.15
N ILE A 50 16.58 21.13 -12.18
CA ILE A 50 15.81 20.44 -13.23
C ILE A 50 15.82 21.30 -14.50
N PRO A 51 16.28 20.78 -15.66
CA PRO A 51 16.28 21.55 -16.89
C PRO A 51 14.85 21.96 -17.30
N LYS A 52 14.62 23.24 -17.58
CA LYS A 52 13.30 23.74 -18.00
C LYS A 52 12.74 23.02 -19.23
N GLY A 53 13.61 22.58 -20.14
CA GLY A 53 13.22 21.84 -21.33
C GLY A 53 12.69 20.42 -21.06
N TRP A 54 12.75 19.91 -19.83
CA TRP A 54 12.16 18.61 -19.48
C TRP A 54 10.67 18.69 -19.17
N PHE A 55 10.09 19.88 -19.02
CA PHE A 55 8.67 20.01 -18.68
C PHE A 55 7.80 20.15 -19.92
N ILE A 56 6.62 19.52 -19.89
CA ILE A 56 5.58 19.69 -20.91
C ILE A 56 4.70 20.87 -20.52
N GLY A 57 4.82 21.96 -21.27
CA GLY A 57 3.99 23.16 -21.09
C GLY A 57 4.29 23.89 -19.77
N GLU A 58 3.25 24.48 -19.16
CA GLU A 58 3.37 25.26 -17.91
C GLU A 58 3.25 24.39 -16.64
N HIS A 59 3.10 23.07 -16.77
CA HIS A 59 2.92 22.16 -15.65
C HIS A 59 4.23 21.42 -15.30
N GLU A 60 4.37 21.01 -14.04
CA GLU A 60 5.49 20.17 -13.55
C GLU A 60 5.39 18.70 -14.04
N ALA A 61 4.95 18.48 -15.27
CA ALA A 61 4.89 17.17 -15.90
C ALA A 61 6.12 16.94 -16.78
N LEU A 62 6.86 15.85 -16.55
CA LEU A 62 8.09 15.57 -17.30
C LEU A 62 7.80 15.05 -18.73
N ASP A 63 8.62 15.44 -19.70
CA ASP A 63 8.50 15.13 -21.13
C ASP A 63 8.97 13.72 -21.47
N TYR A 64 8.22 12.74 -21.00
CA TYR A 64 8.32 11.36 -21.40
C TYR A 64 6.95 10.69 -21.49
N LYS A 65 6.87 9.61 -22.25
CA LYS A 65 5.72 8.71 -22.31
C LYS A 65 6.06 7.43 -21.56
N ILE A 66 5.06 6.79 -20.95
CA ILE A 66 5.20 5.49 -20.31
C ILE A 66 4.08 4.57 -20.75
N ASN A 67 4.45 3.36 -21.15
CA ASN A 67 3.54 2.27 -21.49
C ASN A 67 3.81 1.10 -20.56
N ILE A 68 2.76 0.42 -20.10
CA ILE A 68 2.86 -0.77 -19.28
C ILE A 68 1.87 -1.79 -19.83
N THR A 69 2.37 -2.98 -20.14
CA THR A 69 1.63 -4.08 -20.73
C THR A 69 1.87 -5.35 -19.93
N GLY A 70 0.95 -6.30 -20.01
CA GLY A 70 1.12 -7.60 -19.38
C GLY A 70 -0.05 -8.53 -19.60
N ASN A 71 0.22 -9.82 -19.38
CA ASN A 71 -0.77 -10.88 -19.51
C ASN A 71 -1.62 -10.94 -18.23
N ALA A 72 -2.55 -10.01 -18.10
CA ALA A 72 -3.41 -9.91 -16.92
C ALA A 72 -4.79 -10.50 -17.21
N ASP A 73 -4.88 -11.82 -17.35
CA ASP A 73 -6.17 -12.51 -17.45
C ASP A 73 -6.59 -13.13 -16.11
N ASN A 74 -5.70 -13.20 -15.11
CA ASN A 74 -6.00 -13.77 -13.80
C ASN A 74 -6.55 -12.72 -12.83
N TYR A 75 -7.78 -12.90 -12.37
CA TYR A 75 -8.41 -12.06 -11.34
C TYR A 75 -9.28 -12.90 -10.40
N GLU A 76 -9.43 -12.44 -9.16
CA GLU A 76 -10.25 -13.09 -8.15
C GLU A 76 -11.18 -12.09 -7.50
N LYS A 77 -12.41 -12.51 -7.22
CA LYS A 77 -13.35 -11.70 -6.45
C LYS A 77 -12.86 -11.57 -5.00
N ILE A 78 -12.93 -10.37 -4.45
CA ILE A 78 -12.74 -10.19 -3.00
C ILE A 78 -13.90 -10.85 -2.27
N GLU A 79 -13.59 -11.78 -1.36
CA GLU A 79 -14.59 -12.50 -0.60
C GLU A 79 -15.30 -11.58 0.41
N ASN A 80 -16.57 -11.88 0.68
CA ASN A 80 -17.41 -11.08 1.58
C ASN A 80 -16.92 -11.15 3.04
N ASP A 81 -16.29 -12.25 3.43
CA ASP A 81 -15.66 -12.44 4.75
C ASP A 81 -14.20 -11.93 4.78
N HIS A 82 -13.70 -11.42 3.66
CA HIS A 82 -12.38 -10.83 3.49
C HIS A 82 -11.21 -11.77 3.81
N THR A 83 -11.41 -13.09 3.72
CA THR A 83 -10.34 -14.10 3.92
C THR A 83 -9.15 -13.89 2.97
N ASN A 84 -9.46 -13.62 1.69
CA ASN A 84 -8.47 -13.35 0.65
C ASN A 84 -8.05 -11.87 0.59
N SER A 85 -8.64 -11.00 1.40
CA SER A 85 -8.35 -9.57 1.37
C SER A 85 -8.46 -8.95 2.77
N PRO A 86 -7.66 -9.40 3.73
CA PRO A 86 -7.84 -9.09 5.16
C PRO A 86 -7.70 -7.60 5.47
N MET A 87 -7.05 -6.84 4.59
CA MET A 87 -6.83 -5.41 4.71
C MET A 87 -7.73 -4.59 3.79
N TYR A 88 -8.81 -5.16 3.27
CA TYR A 88 -9.81 -4.48 2.45
C TYR A 88 -11.17 -4.42 3.17
N PHE A 89 -11.72 -3.21 3.28
CA PHE A 89 -13.01 -2.97 3.95
C PHE A 89 -13.97 -2.15 3.08
N GLY A 90 -13.67 -2.00 1.79
CA GLY A 90 -14.42 -1.10 0.90
C GLY A 90 -15.72 -1.68 0.35
N ASN A 91 -15.97 -2.98 0.56
CA ASN A 91 -17.18 -3.68 0.11
C ASN A 91 -18.13 -4.00 1.28
N MET A 92 -18.16 -3.16 2.31
CA MET A 92 -19.12 -3.31 3.41
C MET A 92 -20.50 -2.82 2.94
N GLY A 93 -21.23 -3.67 2.21
CA GLY A 93 -22.60 -3.44 1.73
C GLY A 93 -22.94 -4.31 0.51
N ASN A 94 -24.18 -4.80 0.45
CA ASN A 94 -24.65 -5.72 -0.61
C ASN A 94 -24.91 -5.02 -1.96
N GLU A 95 -24.90 -3.69 -1.99
CA GLU A 95 -25.28 -2.88 -3.15
C GLU A 95 -24.10 -2.52 -4.07
N ASN A 96 -22.86 -2.69 -3.61
CA ASN A 96 -21.69 -2.31 -4.38
C ASN A 96 -21.24 -3.45 -5.31
N PRO A 97 -20.83 -3.14 -6.56
CA PRO A 97 -20.27 -4.15 -7.45
C PRO A 97 -19.04 -4.80 -6.80
N PRO A 98 -18.88 -6.13 -6.96
CA PRO A 98 -17.77 -6.84 -6.37
C PRO A 98 -16.44 -6.29 -6.90
N LYS A 99 -15.49 -6.11 -5.98
CA LYS A 99 -14.14 -5.69 -6.30
C LYS A 99 -13.29 -6.93 -6.48
N HIS A 100 -12.27 -6.82 -7.31
CA HIS A 100 -11.44 -7.96 -7.66
C HIS A 100 -9.96 -7.65 -7.43
N LEU A 101 -9.26 -8.67 -7.00
CA LEU A 101 -7.81 -8.76 -6.94
C LEU A 101 -7.32 -9.13 -8.33
N LYS A 102 -6.34 -8.40 -8.84
CA LYS A 102 -5.74 -8.67 -10.14
C LYS A 102 -4.30 -9.13 -9.96
N PHE A 103 -3.99 -10.25 -10.60
CA PHE A 103 -2.66 -10.84 -10.58
C PHE A 103 -2.02 -10.72 -11.96
N SER A 104 -0.72 -10.52 -11.99
CA SER A 104 0.09 -10.43 -13.20
C SER A 104 1.44 -11.07 -12.90
N GLU A 105 1.79 -12.10 -13.67
CA GLU A 105 3.06 -12.82 -13.47
C GLU A 105 4.25 -11.91 -13.80
N ILE A 106 4.19 -11.26 -14.96
CA ILE A 106 5.20 -10.34 -15.47
C ILE A 106 4.49 -9.17 -16.14
N LEU A 107 4.90 -7.94 -15.82
CA LEU A 107 4.54 -6.75 -16.59
C LEU A 107 5.77 -6.19 -17.29
N GLU A 108 5.59 -5.78 -18.53
CA GLU A 108 6.60 -5.10 -19.33
C GLU A 108 6.27 -3.61 -19.35
N GLY A 109 7.27 -2.78 -19.08
CA GLY A 109 7.15 -1.35 -19.11
C GLY A 109 8.16 -0.72 -20.05
N THR A 110 7.77 0.38 -20.68
CA THR A 110 8.67 1.17 -21.52
C THR A 110 8.44 2.64 -21.30
N THR A 111 9.51 3.41 -21.08
CA THR A 111 9.47 4.87 -21.16
C THR A 111 10.13 5.36 -22.44
N PHE A 112 9.63 6.49 -22.97
CA PHE A 112 10.19 7.13 -24.16
C PHE A 112 10.33 8.63 -23.94
N SER A 113 11.51 9.19 -24.21
CA SER A 113 11.73 10.63 -24.18
C SER A 113 12.59 11.09 -25.36
N LYS A 114 12.46 12.37 -25.73
CA LYS A 114 13.41 13.04 -26.63
C LYS A 114 14.70 13.45 -25.91
N HIS A 115 14.66 13.54 -24.57
CA HIS A 115 15.77 13.97 -23.74
C HIS A 115 16.51 12.76 -23.17
N PHE A 116 17.79 12.60 -23.54
CA PHE A 116 18.64 11.52 -23.03
C PHE A 116 18.78 11.61 -21.51
N ASP A 117 19.10 12.80 -21.02
CA ASP A 117 19.38 13.02 -19.59
C ASP A 117 18.15 12.76 -18.72
N LEU A 118 16.94 13.05 -19.21
CA LEU A 118 15.69 12.71 -18.52
C LEU A 118 15.51 11.19 -18.46
N CYS A 119 15.71 10.48 -19.58
CA CYS A 119 15.63 9.02 -19.61
C CYS A 119 16.66 8.36 -18.66
N LYS A 120 17.87 8.93 -18.61
CA LYS A 120 18.94 8.53 -17.71
C LYS A 120 18.61 8.81 -16.24
N GLU A 121 17.92 9.91 -15.94
CA GLU A 121 17.49 10.20 -14.56
C GLU A 121 16.34 9.28 -14.13
N ILE A 122 15.39 8.99 -15.03
CA ILE A 122 14.34 7.99 -14.79
C ILE A 122 14.99 6.63 -14.48
N SER A 123 15.97 6.19 -15.26
CA SER A 123 16.59 4.87 -15.06
C SER A 123 17.29 4.72 -13.70
N LYS A 124 17.87 5.81 -13.17
CA LYS A 124 18.50 5.80 -11.83
C LYS A 124 17.49 5.59 -10.70
N HIS A 125 16.24 6.03 -10.88
CA HIS A 125 15.26 6.11 -9.81
C HIS A 125 14.09 5.14 -9.97
N ILE A 126 13.94 4.49 -11.14
CA ILE A 126 12.79 3.63 -11.44
C ILE A 126 12.66 2.45 -10.47
N ALA A 127 13.78 1.87 -10.04
CA ALA A 127 13.78 0.73 -9.11
C ALA A 127 13.28 1.14 -7.71
N ASP A 128 13.88 2.18 -7.14
CA ASP A 128 13.44 2.76 -5.86
C ASP A 128 11.98 3.21 -5.92
N PHE A 129 11.57 3.83 -7.03
CA PHE A 129 10.21 4.30 -7.21
C PHE A 129 9.20 3.17 -7.06
N PHE A 130 9.37 2.07 -7.80
CA PHE A 130 8.45 0.93 -7.71
C PHE A 130 8.52 0.24 -6.35
N PHE A 131 9.72 0.10 -5.78
CA PHE A 131 9.91 -0.48 -4.45
C PHE A 131 9.15 0.29 -3.35
N LEU A 132 9.10 1.62 -3.45
CA LEU A 132 8.50 2.49 -2.42
C LEU A 132 7.04 2.82 -2.66
N ASN A 133 6.49 2.50 -3.83
CA ASN A 133 5.14 2.88 -4.20
C ASN A 133 4.24 1.67 -4.43
N ASN A 134 3.00 1.84 -3.97
CA ASN A 134 1.91 0.93 -4.22
C ASN A 134 0.87 1.59 -5.14
N PHE A 135 0.05 0.78 -5.79
CA PHE A 135 -0.87 1.24 -6.83
C PHE A 135 -2.28 0.65 -6.68
N GLY A 136 -3.25 1.35 -7.27
CA GLY A 136 -4.65 0.97 -7.22
C GLY A 136 -5.30 1.22 -5.85
N SER A 137 -6.43 0.55 -5.61
CA SER A 137 -7.20 0.81 -4.38
C SER A 137 -6.49 0.22 -3.16
N ARG A 138 -6.54 0.97 -2.04
CA ARG A 138 -5.93 0.57 -0.75
C ARG A 138 -4.40 0.39 -0.82
N GLN A 139 -3.73 1.13 -1.69
CA GLN A 139 -2.26 1.22 -1.76
C GLN A 139 -1.58 1.48 -0.40
N SER A 140 -2.21 2.29 0.47
CA SER A 140 -1.69 2.59 1.83
C SER A 140 -1.73 1.40 2.80
N LYS A 141 -2.35 0.29 2.38
CA LYS A 141 -2.45 -0.97 3.14
C LYS A 141 -1.68 -2.12 2.47
N GLY A 142 -0.83 -1.83 1.50
CA GLY A 142 0.09 -2.79 0.90
C GLY A 142 -0.38 -3.44 -0.42
N TYR A 143 -1.60 -3.15 -0.90
CA TYR A 143 -2.08 -3.68 -2.19
C TYR A 143 -1.38 -2.99 -3.38
N GLY A 144 -1.18 -3.74 -4.47
CA GLY A 144 -0.59 -3.27 -5.71
C GLY A 144 0.88 -2.91 -5.59
N SER A 145 1.68 -3.76 -4.94
CA SER A 145 3.12 -3.61 -4.80
C SER A 145 3.86 -4.32 -5.94
N PHE A 146 4.86 -3.64 -6.50
CA PHE A 146 5.68 -4.12 -7.61
C PHE A 146 7.15 -3.78 -7.35
N SER A 147 8.08 -4.55 -7.92
CA SER A 147 9.49 -4.14 -8.01
C SER A 147 9.99 -4.31 -9.43
N ILE A 148 11.01 -3.55 -9.80
CA ILE A 148 11.76 -3.80 -11.02
C ILE A 148 12.58 -5.08 -10.81
N GLU A 149 12.43 -6.04 -11.72
CA GLU A 149 13.28 -7.23 -11.76
C GLU A 149 14.56 -6.96 -12.54
N LYS A 150 14.44 -6.21 -13.63
CA LYS A 150 15.53 -5.80 -14.51
C LYS A 150 15.10 -4.63 -15.38
N TYR A 151 16.05 -3.83 -15.87
CA TYR A 151 15.82 -2.80 -16.90
C TYR A 151 16.96 -2.70 -17.93
N THR A 152 16.69 -2.17 -19.12
CA THR A 152 17.68 -1.81 -20.15
C THR A 152 17.45 -0.38 -20.63
N MET A 153 18.53 0.33 -20.95
CA MET A 153 18.45 1.64 -21.56
C MET A 153 18.96 1.55 -23.00
N ASN A 154 18.16 2.00 -23.97
CA ASN A 154 18.50 1.99 -25.40
C ASN A 154 19.03 0.64 -25.94
N ALA A 155 18.44 -0.49 -25.49
CA ALA A 155 18.84 -1.85 -25.87
C ALA A 155 20.26 -2.27 -25.43
N GLU A 156 20.83 -1.58 -24.43
CA GLU A 156 21.99 -2.08 -23.68
C GLU A 156 21.62 -3.31 -22.83
N GLU A 157 22.62 -3.97 -22.25
CA GLU A 157 22.42 -5.16 -21.41
C GLU A 157 21.46 -4.92 -20.25
N TRP A 158 20.71 -5.97 -19.86
CA TRP A 158 19.81 -5.90 -18.71
C TRP A 158 20.60 -5.69 -17.42
N ILE A 159 20.28 -4.60 -16.73
CA ILE A 159 20.81 -4.28 -15.41
C ILE A 159 19.81 -4.76 -14.37
N PHE A 160 20.28 -5.57 -13.42
CA PHE A 160 19.51 -5.93 -12.24
C PHE A 160 19.63 -4.78 -11.23
N PRO A 161 18.52 -4.14 -10.84
CA PRO A 161 18.58 -3.00 -9.94
C PRO A 161 18.97 -3.42 -8.53
N GLU A 162 19.81 -2.62 -7.89
CA GLU A 162 19.98 -2.65 -6.45
C GLU A 162 19.03 -1.66 -5.78
N VAL A 163 18.48 -2.05 -4.63
CA VAL A 163 17.66 -1.17 -3.79
C VAL A 163 18.29 -1.13 -2.41
N ASP A 164 18.60 0.08 -1.92
CA ASP A 164 19.09 0.29 -0.57
C ASP A 164 17.98 0.02 0.45
N THR A 165 18.00 -1.17 1.05
CA THR A 165 17.00 -1.58 2.04
C THR A 165 17.37 -1.24 3.49
N THR A 166 18.55 -0.65 3.73
CA THR A 166 19.09 -0.44 5.08
C THR A 166 18.29 0.55 5.92
N LYS A 167 17.55 1.44 5.26
CA LYS A 167 16.72 2.48 5.88
C LYS A 167 15.30 2.01 6.23
N TYR A 168 14.95 0.76 5.90
CA TYR A 168 13.60 0.25 6.11
C TYR A 168 13.55 -0.80 7.21
N LEU A 169 12.39 -0.89 7.84
CA LEU A 169 12.10 -1.96 8.78
C LEU A 169 11.92 -3.27 8.00
N ASN A 170 12.94 -4.12 8.06
CA ASN A 170 12.86 -5.46 7.51
C ASN A 170 12.12 -6.37 8.50
N ILE A 171 10.96 -6.87 8.07
CA ILE A 171 10.21 -7.87 8.81
C ILE A 171 10.39 -9.19 8.07
N GLU A 172 11.27 -10.03 8.60
CA GLU A 172 11.46 -11.36 8.04
C GLU A 172 10.26 -12.25 8.33
N PHE A 173 9.85 -12.98 7.30
CA PHE A 173 8.82 -13.99 7.42
C PHE A 173 9.44 -15.36 7.15
N ALA A 174 9.15 -16.33 8.02
CA ALA A 174 9.53 -17.72 7.78
C ALA A 174 9.16 -18.11 6.35
N LYS A 175 10.10 -18.75 5.65
CA LYS A 175 9.96 -19.12 4.23
C LYS A 175 8.70 -19.96 4.09
N ILE A 176 7.70 -19.41 3.40
CA ILE A 176 6.46 -20.13 3.14
C ILE A 176 6.75 -21.01 1.92
N ALA A 177 6.67 -22.32 2.09
CA ALA A 177 6.68 -23.28 0.98
C ALA A 177 5.32 -23.21 0.26
N GLU A 178 5.04 -22.08 -0.40
CA GLU A 178 3.82 -21.85 -1.15
C GLU A 178 4.19 -21.30 -2.53
N SER A 179 3.91 -22.09 -3.57
CA SER A 179 4.11 -21.71 -4.96
C SER A 179 2.97 -20.85 -5.48
N ASP A 180 1.79 -20.90 -4.85
CA ASP A 180 0.63 -20.11 -5.25
C ASP A 180 0.76 -18.65 -4.79
N LEU A 181 0.99 -17.75 -5.74
CA LEU A 181 0.97 -16.31 -5.54
C LEU A 181 -0.27 -15.86 -4.75
N LYS A 182 -1.43 -16.50 -4.97
CA LYS A 182 -2.71 -16.16 -4.32
C LYS A 182 -2.70 -16.38 -2.82
N LYS A 183 -1.93 -17.36 -2.34
CA LYS A 183 -1.78 -17.64 -0.91
C LYS A 183 -0.56 -16.93 -0.32
N LYS A 184 0.45 -16.68 -1.14
CA LYS A 184 1.72 -16.08 -0.73
C LYS A 184 1.58 -14.68 -0.13
N TYR A 185 0.68 -13.83 -0.64
CA TYR A 185 0.52 -12.46 -0.09
C TYR A 185 -0.37 -12.40 1.16
N ILE A 186 -1.29 -13.36 1.36
CA ILE A 186 -2.26 -13.33 2.47
C ILE A 186 -1.54 -13.37 3.83
N LEU A 187 -0.53 -14.23 3.96
CA LEU A 187 0.22 -14.40 5.20
C LEU A 187 1.00 -13.12 5.60
N PRO A 188 1.81 -12.50 4.72
CA PRO A 188 2.36 -11.17 4.94
C PRO A 188 1.31 -10.13 5.33
N PHE A 189 0.17 -10.07 4.66
CA PHE A 189 -0.89 -9.10 4.96
C PHE A 189 -1.47 -9.28 6.36
N ARG A 190 -1.70 -10.51 6.80
CA ARG A 190 -2.15 -10.79 8.17
C ARG A 190 -1.12 -10.34 9.19
N LYS A 191 0.17 -10.55 8.93
CA LYS A 191 1.24 -10.09 9.83
C LYS A 191 1.35 -8.56 9.84
N ILE A 192 1.24 -7.91 8.69
CA ILE A 192 1.19 -6.45 8.56
C ILE A 192 -0.03 -5.89 9.31
N ASP A 193 -1.20 -6.54 9.26
CA ASP A 193 -2.37 -6.15 10.06
C ASP A 193 -2.05 -6.19 11.55
N TRP A 194 -1.52 -7.30 12.05
CA TRP A 194 -1.13 -7.45 13.45
C TRP A 194 -0.13 -6.38 13.90
N PHE A 195 0.88 -6.11 13.07
CA PHE A 195 1.86 -5.05 13.32
C PHE A 195 1.22 -3.65 13.31
N TYR A 196 0.38 -3.35 12.33
CA TYR A 196 -0.33 -2.07 12.26
C TYR A 196 -1.26 -1.87 13.48
N ARG A 197 -1.92 -2.93 13.92
CA ARG A 197 -2.78 -2.92 15.10
C ARG A 197 -1.99 -2.71 16.38
N SER A 198 -0.83 -3.35 16.53
CA SER A 198 0.05 -3.10 17.68
C SER A 198 0.56 -1.65 17.70
N LEU A 199 0.77 -1.02 16.54
CA LEU A 199 1.19 0.37 16.49
C LEU A 199 0.07 1.39 16.75
N ARG A 200 -1.12 1.20 16.17
CA ARG A 200 -2.15 2.26 16.11
C ARG A 200 -3.44 1.94 16.86
N SER A 201 -4.11 0.82 16.57
CA SER A 201 -5.47 0.56 17.05
C SER A 201 -5.56 -0.21 18.37
N GLY A 202 -4.50 -0.94 18.73
CA GLY A 202 -4.51 -1.94 19.78
C GLY A 202 -5.09 -3.27 19.28
N ILE A 203 -4.98 -4.29 20.13
CA ILE A 203 -5.48 -5.64 19.90
C ILE A 203 -6.49 -5.96 21.00
N ASN A 204 -7.64 -6.47 20.57
CA ASN A 204 -8.59 -7.19 21.41
C ASN A 204 -9.02 -8.42 20.62
N TYR A 205 -8.45 -9.58 20.93
CA TYR A 205 -8.70 -10.81 20.18
C TYR A 205 -8.50 -12.04 21.05
N LYS A 206 -9.54 -12.88 21.18
CA LYS A 206 -9.50 -14.16 21.92
C LYS A 206 -8.82 -14.05 23.30
N GLY A 207 -9.22 -13.06 24.10
CA GLY A 207 -8.66 -12.83 25.44
C GLY A 207 -7.32 -12.07 25.48
N LEU A 208 -6.64 -11.89 24.35
CA LEU A 208 -5.49 -11.00 24.26
C LEU A 208 -5.97 -9.54 24.15
N TYR A 209 -5.66 -8.75 25.16
CA TYR A 209 -5.83 -7.30 25.14
C TYR A 209 -4.48 -6.59 25.18
N PHE A 210 -4.24 -5.72 24.21
CA PHE A 210 -3.01 -4.95 24.09
C PHE A 210 -3.33 -3.53 23.62
N LYS A 211 -2.89 -2.52 24.38
CA LYS A 211 -3.01 -1.11 23.99
C LYS A 211 -1.93 -0.79 22.96
N SER A 212 -2.27 0.02 21.95
CA SER A 212 -1.31 0.35 20.90
C SER A 212 -0.09 1.13 21.41
N ALA A 213 1.04 0.99 20.72
CA ALA A 213 2.23 1.77 20.98
C ALA A 213 1.94 3.29 20.93
N LEU A 214 1.11 3.73 19.98
CA LEU A 214 0.67 5.13 19.90
C LEU A 214 -0.11 5.57 21.15
N PHE A 215 -1.02 4.73 21.65
CA PHE A 215 -1.74 5.02 22.89
C PHE A 215 -0.75 5.18 24.05
N MET A 216 0.17 4.22 24.19
CA MET A 216 1.17 4.23 25.26
C MET A 216 2.04 5.48 25.18
N TYR A 217 2.53 5.84 23.99
CA TYR A 217 3.33 7.04 23.78
C TYR A 217 2.58 8.32 24.18
N LEU A 218 1.36 8.53 23.66
CA LEU A 218 0.58 9.73 23.95
C LEU A 218 0.25 9.85 25.44
N TYR A 219 -0.15 8.74 26.06
CA TYR A 219 -0.52 8.72 27.45
C TYR A 219 0.68 8.96 28.39
N TYR A 220 1.76 8.20 28.21
CA TYR A 220 2.89 8.24 29.14
C TYR A 220 3.84 9.40 28.87
N GLN A 221 4.12 9.71 27.59
CA GLN A 221 5.13 10.71 27.21
C GLN A 221 4.53 12.09 26.96
N LYS A 222 3.37 12.16 26.29
CA LYS A 222 2.70 13.44 26.00
C LYS A 222 1.64 13.84 27.03
N LYS A 223 1.41 13.00 28.05
CA LYS A 223 0.37 13.19 29.08
C LYS A 223 -0.99 13.56 28.47
N THR A 224 -1.26 13.04 27.28
CA THR A 224 -2.45 13.33 26.48
C THR A 224 -3.40 12.15 26.56
N GLN A 225 -4.68 12.42 26.81
CA GLN A 225 -5.71 11.39 26.87
C GLN A 225 -6.50 11.31 25.56
N TRP A 226 -6.97 10.12 25.23
CA TRP A 226 -7.84 9.91 24.07
C TRP A 226 -9.20 10.59 24.22
N ASP A 227 -9.62 11.27 23.15
CA ASP A 227 -10.88 12.01 23.06
C ASP A 227 -12.08 11.19 23.48
N LYS A 228 -12.15 9.91 23.08
CA LYS A 228 -13.27 9.03 23.43
C LYS A 228 -13.51 8.94 24.93
N LYS A 229 -12.44 8.95 25.76
CA LYS A 229 -12.58 8.92 27.21
C LYS A 229 -13.03 10.29 27.75
N THR A 230 -12.47 11.37 27.22
CA THR A 230 -12.84 12.75 27.58
C THR A 230 -14.30 13.06 27.23
N ILE A 231 -14.74 12.72 26.02
CA ILE A 231 -16.13 12.84 25.56
C ILE A 231 -17.05 12.05 26.47
N LYS A 232 -16.70 10.80 26.82
CA LYS A 232 -17.48 10.00 27.78
C LYS A 232 -17.60 10.68 29.14
N ALA A 233 -16.49 11.16 29.69
CA ALA A 233 -16.50 11.83 30.99
C ALA A 233 -17.33 13.12 30.98
N GLN A 234 -17.25 13.91 29.91
CA GLN A 234 -17.93 15.20 29.81
C GLN A 234 -19.44 15.05 29.52
N TYR A 235 -19.81 14.15 28.61
CA TYR A 235 -21.19 14.06 28.11
C TYR A 235 -21.99 12.90 28.67
N PHE A 236 -21.35 11.85 29.19
CA PHE A 236 -22.04 10.64 29.65
C PHE A 236 -22.01 10.45 31.16
N ASN A 237 -21.24 11.24 31.91
CA ASN A 237 -21.30 11.22 33.38
C ASN A 237 -22.58 11.85 33.95
N ASN A 238 -23.32 12.63 33.13
CA ASN A 238 -24.61 13.24 33.48
C ASN A 238 -25.81 12.54 32.82
N ILE A 239 -25.61 11.41 32.15
CA ILE A 239 -26.71 10.64 31.56
C ILE A 239 -27.22 9.67 32.61
N ASP A 240 -28.51 9.83 32.93
CA ASP A 240 -29.27 9.00 33.86
C ASP A 240 -28.94 7.51 33.72
N GLN A 241 -28.66 6.85 34.85
CA GLN A 241 -28.20 5.46 34.91
C GLN A 241 -29.18 4.48 34.22
N SER A 242 -30.45 4.88 34.07
CA SER A 242 -31.50 4.16 33.35
C SER A 242 -31.17 3.91 31.86
N LEU A 243 -30.52 4.85 31.17
CA LEU A 243 -30.11 4.72 29.76
C LEU A 243 -28.88 3.81 29.57
N ILE A 244 -28.04 3.69 30.61
CA ILE A 244 -26.85 2.83 30.61
C ILE A 244 -27.25 1.36 30.77
N GLU A 245 -28.30 1.05 31.53
CA GLU A 245 -28.81 -0.32 31.69
C GLU A 245 -29.41 -0.90 30.40
N PHE A 246 -30.05 -0.06 29.59
CA PHE A 246 -30.59 -0.47 28.28
C PHE A 246 -29.49 -0.98 27.34
N ASN A 247 -28.31 -0.36 27.36
CA ASN A 247 -27.15 -0.79 26.58
C ASN A 247 -26.40 -1.99 27.20
N LYS A 248 -26.37 -2.11 28.54
CA LYS A 248 -25.76 -3.27 29.21
C LYS A 248 -26.53 -4.57 28.96
N LYS A 249 -27.87 -4.55 28.84
CA LYS A 249 -28.66 -5.75 28.49
C LYS A 249 -28.31 -6.31 27.11
N LYS A 250 -27.81 -5.49 26.18
CA LYS A 250 -27.30 -5.97 24.87
C LYS A 250 -25.86 -6.52 24.91
N GLN A 251 -25.06 -6.16 25.94
CA GLN A 251 -23.67 -6.62 26.12
C GLN A 251 -23.50 -7.75 27.13
N LYS A 252 -24.55 -8.12 27.89
CA LYS A 252 -24.47 -9.04 29.03
C LYS A 252 -24.21 -10.52 28.70
N ASN A 253 -23.86 -10.86 27.46
CA ASN A 253 -23.57 -12.25 27.10
C ASN A 253 -22.10 -12.65 27.17
N ILE A 254 -21.11 -11.76 27.38
CA ILE A 254 -19.73 -12.22 27.62
C ILE A 254 -18.95 -11.23 28.51
N SER A 255 -18.84 -11.52 29.80
CA SER A 255 -17.82 -10.92 30.67
C SER A 255 -17.22 -12.00 31.56
N VAL A 256 -15.96 -12.35 31.27
CA VAL A 256 -15.09 -13.12 32.18
C VAL A 256 -14.20 -12.12 32.89
N ASN A 257 -14.25 -12.12 34.22
CA ASN A 257 -13.42 -11.31 35.10
C ASN A 257 -11.98 -11.86 35.12
N ILE A 258 -10.99 -10.99 34.97
CA ILE A 258 -9.60 -11.30 35.33
C ILE A 258 -9.12 -10.18 36.24
N HIS A 259 -8.86 -10.53 37.50
CA HIS A 259 -8.15 -9.68 38.46
C HIS A 259 -6.65 -9.79 38.22
N TYR A 260 -5.96 -8.66 38.17
CA TYR A 260 -4.51 -8.61 38.31
C TYR A 260 -4.18 -8.44 39.79
N GLN A 261 -3.39 -9.37 40.33
CA GLN A 261 -2.51 -9.12 41.47
C GLN A 261 -1.18 -8.58 40.94
#